data_AF-A0A517WZJ2-F1
#
_entry.id   AF-A0A517WZJ2-F1
#
_cell.length_a   1.000
_cell.length_b   1.000
_cell.length_c   1.000
_cell.angle_alpha   90.00
_cell.angle_beta   90.00
_cell.angle_gamma   90.00
#
_symmetry.space_group_name_H-M   'P 1'
#
loop_
_entity.id
_entity.type
_entity.pdbx_description
1 polymer ?
#
loop_
_entity_poly.entity_id
_entity_poly.type
_entity_poly.pdbx_seq_one_letter_code
_entity_poly.pdbx_strand_id
1 'polypeptide(L)'
;MNQKSEETVENSFGTRFKIALKNLGIGIVFVIAGLFLLWHNETNNLEHEISIAQAESVLSENQETTPDKQENETTEDSHLSKATVLIWGFRLASWIILFLGLATLFKPLVVLVEKIPLLGNFVGRGITVFALLSSLSLSLILVSAVWMVARPVYGAVLLLLGVVPLLILYRSGKRGRLKHALKQT
;
A
#
# COMPACT_ATOMS: atom_id res chain seq x y z
N MET A 1 -49.82 -20.91 1.02
CA MET A 1 -48.57 -20.15 0.75
C MET A 1 -47.86 -19.95 2.08
N ASN A 2 -46.77 -20.67 2.31
CA ASN A 2 -46.06 -20.69 3.59
C ASN A 2 -45.02 -19.56 3.58
N GLN A 3 -45.36 -18.38 4.09
CA GLN A 3 -44.38 -17.34 4.33
C GLN A 3 -43.58 -17.70 5.57
N LYS A 4 -42.44 -18.35 5.35
CA LYS A 4 -41.37 -18.45 6.35
C LYS A 4 -40.82 -17.04 6.51
N SER A 5 -41.25 -16.35 7.55
CA SER A 5 -40.65 -15.09 7.98
C SER A 5 -39.15 -15.30 8.13
N GLU A 6 -38.37 -14.65 7.27
CA GLU A 6 -36.93 -14.54 7.42
C GLU A 6 -36.68 -13.69 8.67
N GLU A 7 -36.58 -14.36 9.82
CA GLU A 7 -36.05 -13.77 11.03
C GLU A 7 -34.59 -13.43 10.76
N THR A 8 -34.33 -12.17 10.39
CA THR A 8 -32.98 -11.61 10.38
C THR A 8 -32.49 -11.66 11.81
N VAL A 9 -31.70 -12.67 12.17
CA VAL A 9 -31.00 -12.74 13.45
C VAL A 9 -30.07 -11.52 13.53
N GLU A 10 -30.57 -10.43 14.11
CA GLU A 10 -29.80 -9.21 14.31
C GLU A 10 -28.72 -9.55 15.33
N ASN A 11 -27.49 -9.75 14.85
CA ASN A 11 -26.38 -10.10 15.71
C ASN A 11 -26.20 -9.01 16.77
N SER A 12 -26.33 -9.39 18.04
CA SER A 12 -26.08 -8.50 19.18
C SER A 12 -24.76 -7.73 19.00
N PHE A 13 -24.78 -6.45 19.37
CA PHE A 13 -23.63 -5.55 19.33
C PHE A 13 -22.34 -6.20 19.83
N GLY A 14 -22.42 -6.93 20.95
CA GLY A 14 -21.26 -7.61 21.55
C GLY A 14 -20.67 -8.68 20.64
N THR A 15 -21.51 -9.43 19.92
CA THR A 15 -21.09 -10.43 18.94
C THR A 15 -20.35 -9.76 17.77
N ARG A 16 -20.88 -8.64 17.25
CA ARG A 16 -20.25 -7.88 16.15
C ARG A 16 -18.91 -7.27 16.57
N PHE A 17 -18.82 -6.73 17.78
CA PHE A 17 -17.58 -6.20 18.33
C PHE A 17 -16.52 -7.29 18.53
N LYS A 18 -16.90 -8.44 19.10
CA LYS A 18 -15.99 -9.57 19.29
C LYS A 18 -15.48 -10.13 17.95
N ILE A 19 -16.35 -10.21 16.94
CA ILE A 19 -15.96 -10.59 15.58
C ILE A 19 -14.96 -9.58 15.01
N ALA A 20 -15.22 -8.28 15.16
CA ALA A 20 -14.31 -7.23 14.70
C ALA A 20 -12.95 -7.30 15.41
N LEU A 21 -12.91 -7.57 16.71
CA LEU A 21 -11.68 -7.71 17.49
C LEU A 21 -10.88 -8.94 17.08
N LYS A 22 -11.52 -10.07 16.77
CA LYS A 22 -10.83 -11.25 16.20
C LYS A 22 -10.18 -10.89 14.86
N ASN A 23 -10.90 -10.17 14.01
CA ASN A 23 -10.40 -9.75 12.70
C ASN A 23 -9.28 -8.69 12.83
N LEU A 24 -9.23 -7.93 13.92
CA LEU A 24 -8.15 -6.97 14.18
C LEU A 24 -6.77 -7.65 14.17
N GLY A 25 -6.66 -8.83 14.79
CA GLY A 25 -5.40 -9.61 14.80
C GLY A 25 -4.94 -9.99 13.39
N ILE A 26 -5.88 -10.44 12.53
CA ILE A 26 -5.58 -10.72 11.11
C ILE A 26 -5.10 -9.46 10.39
N GLY A 27 -5.69 -8.29 10.71
CA GLY A 27 -5.32 -7.01 10.13
C GLY A 27 -3.87 -6.63 10.43
N ILE A 28 -3.44 -6.79 11.68
CA ILE A 28 -2.06 -6.51 12.10
C ILE A 28 -1.08 -7.42 11.35
N VAL A 29 -1.41 -8.72 11.25
CA VAL A 29 -0.59 -9.68 10.49
C VAL A 29 -0.47 -9.26 9.02
N PHE A 30 -1.56 -8.81 8.40
CA PHE A 30 -1.53 -8.32 7.02
C PHE A 30 -0.69 -7.04 6.87
N VAL A 31 -0.73 -6.12 7.84
CA VAL A 31 0.13 -4.93 7.79
C VAL A 31 1.60 -5.33 7.83
N ILE A 32 1.98 -6.21 8.75
CA ILE A 32 3.36 -6.68 8.87
C ILE A 32 3.78 -7.44 7.61
N ALA A 33 2.95 -8.38 7.14
CA ALA A 33 3.23 -9.15 5.94
C ALA A 33 3.38 -8.26 4.70
N GLY A 34 2.52 -7.25 4.55
CA GLY A 34 2.59 -6.30 3.44
C GLY A 34 3.84 -5.43 3.47
N LEU A 35 4.25 -4.97 4.65
CA LEU A 35 5.51 -4.22 4.80
C LEU A 35 6.73 -5.11 4.52
N PHE A 36 6.71 -6.35 5.02
CA PHE A 36 7.78 -7.31 4.81
C PHE A 36 7.92 -7.71 3.34
N LEU A 37 6.81 -8.02 2.66
CA LEU A 37 6.82 -8.32 1.22
C LEU A 37 7.35 -7.15 0.40
N LEU A 38 6.90 -5.92 0.72
CA LEU A 38 7.33 -4.72 0.00
C LEU A 38 8.85 -4.51 0.16
N TRP A 39 9.34 -4.63 1.40
CA TRP A 39 10.77 -4.52 1.69
C TRP A 39 11.61 -5.58 0.97
N HIS A 40 11.19 -6.85 1.07
CA HIS A 40 11.92 -7.95 0.46
C HIS A 40 11.94 -7.84 -1.07
N ASN A 41 10.80 -7.52 -1.69
CA ASN A 41 10.70 -7.32 -3.13
C ASN A 41 11.62 -6.19 -3.61
N GLU A 42 11.65 -5.08 -2.88
CA GLU A 42 12.43 -3.91 -3.29
C GLU A 42 13.94 -4.12 -3.09
N THR A 43 14.33 -4.83 -2.04
CA THR A 43 15.75 -5.14 -1.76
C THR A 43 16.36 -6.01 -2.86
N ASN A 44 15.67 -7.07 -3.28
CA ASN A 44 16.18 -7.98 -4.32
C ASN A 44 16.42 -7.24 -5.65
N ASN A 45 15.58 -6.26 -5.99
CA ASN A 45 15.75 -5.48 -7.22
C ASN A 45 17.00 -4.59 -7.17
N LEU A 46 17.34 -4.02 -6.01
CA LEU A 46 18.55 -3.21 -5.86
C LEU A 46 19.83 -4.04 -6.03
N GLU A 47 19.85 -5.26 -5.49
CA GLU A 47 21.02 -6.14 -5.60
C GLU A 47 21.32 -6.50 -7.06
N HIS A 48 20.28 -6.75 -7.86
CA HIS A 48 20.44 -6.99 -9.30
C HIS A 48 21.01 -5.76 -10.02
N GLU A 49 20.52 -4.55 -9.74
CA GLU A 49 21.06 -3.33 -10.34
C GLU A 49 22.53 -3.07 -9.97
N ILE A 50 22.90 -3.29 -8.71
CA ILE A 50 24.27 -3.11 -8.22
C ILE A 50 25.21 -4.13 -8.88
N SER A 51 24.77 -5.39 -9.01
CA SER A 51 25.59 -6.44 -9.62
C SER A 51 25.90 -6.18 -11.10
N ILE A 52 24.95 -5.59 -11.85
CA ILE A 52 25.14 -5.19 -13.24
C ILE A 52 26.13 -4.02 -13.34
N ALA A 53 25.94 -2.98 -12.53
CA ALA A 53 26.85 -1.83 -12.50
C ALA A 53 28.29 -2.24 -12.14
N GLN A 54 28.44 -3.19 -11.22
CA GLN A 54 29.73 -3.75 -10.85
C GLN A 54 30.34 -4.56 -12.00
N ALA A 55 29.56 -5.40 -12.69
CA ALA A 55 30.03 -6.14 -13.85
C ALA A 55 30.53 -5.20 -14.97
N GLU A 56 29.81 -4.12 -15.26
CA GLU A 56 30.22 -3.12 -16.24
C GLU A 56 31.55 -2.43 -15.88
N SER A 57 31.78 -2.14 -14.60
CA SER A 57 33.05 -1.56 -14.14
C SER A 57 34.24 -2.50 -14.34
N VAL A 58 34.07 -3.80 -14.09
CA VAL A 58 35.10 -4.84 -14.32
C VAL A 58 35.36 -5.04 -15.82
N LEU A 59 34.32 -4.97 -16.65
CA LEU A 59 34.47 -5.03 -18.11
C LEU A 59 35.20 -3.80 -18.66
N SER A 60 34.93 -2.62 -18.11
CA SER A 60 35.59 -1.36 -18.48
C SER A 60 37.08 -1.36 -18.08
N GLU A 61 37.44 -2.00 -16.97
CA GLU A 61 38.82 -2.20 -16.55
C GLU A 61 39.59 -3.18 -17.46
N ASN A 62 38.89 -4.17 -18.03
CA ASN A 62 39.48 -5.18 -18.92
C ASN A 62 39.35 -4.85 -20.42
N GLN A 63 38.90 -3.65 -20.78
CA GLN A 63 38.54 -3.28 -22.16
C GLN A 63 39.71 -2.85 -23.06
N GLU A 64 40.90 -3.46 -22.91
CA GLU A 64 41.84 -3.62 -24.02
C GLU A 64 41.63 -5.01 -24.65
N THR A 65 40.56 -5.14 -25.45
CA THR A 65 40.38 -6.01 -26.63
C THR A 65 38.88 -6.25 -26.87
N THR A 66 38.39 -5.78 -28.01
CA THR A 66 37.02 -5.92 -28.56
C THR A 66 37.14 -6.72 -29.87
N PRO A 67 36.10 -7.37 -30.49
CA PRO A 67 34.65 -7.41 -30.23
C PRO A 67 34.03 -8.84 -30.17
N ASP A 68 32.78 -8.99 -29.71
CA ASP A 68 31.66 -9.31 -30.63
C ASP A 68 30.28 -9.12 -29.98
N LYS A 69 29.37 -8.62 -30.81
CA LYS A 69 27.96 -8.32 -30.57
C LYS A 69 27.20 -9.61 -30.88
N GLN A 70 26.49 -10.20 -29.92
CA GLN A 70 25.56 -11.30 -30.22
C GLN A 70 24.11 -10.87 -30.02
N GLU A 71 23.44 -10.73 -31.16
CA GLU A 71 22.00 -10.62 -31.38
C GLU A 71 21.25 -11.82 -30.77
N ASN A 72 20.14 -11.54 -30.07
CA ASN A 72 19.05 -12.51 -29.95
C ASN A 72 17.67 -11.84 -29.72
N GLU A 73 17.23 -11.02 -30.67
CA GLU A 73 16.01 -10.19 -30.59
C GLU A 73 14.67 -10.93 -30.87
N THR A 74 14.51 -12.21 -30.50
CA THR A 74 13.18 -12.86 -30.69
C THR A 74 12.70 -13.76 -29.55
N THR A 75 13.52 -13.98 -28.51
CA THR A 75 13.12 -14.72 -27.30
C THR A 75 13.21 -13.88 -26.02
N GLU A 76 14.04 -12.83 -26.00
CA GLU A 76 14.25 -11.98 -24.81
C GLU A 76 13.02 -11.19 -24.37
N ASP A 77 12.19 -10.73 -25.32
CA ASP A 77 10.97 -9.95 -25.04
C ASP A 77 10.04 -10.66 -24.05
N SER A 78 9.98 -11.99 -24.15
CA SER A 78 9.13 -12.83 -23.29
C SER A 78 9.67 -13.00 -21.87
N HIS A 79 10.99 -12.96 -21.68
CA HIS A 79 11.65 -13.12 -20.38
C HIS A 79 11.73 -11.79 -19.61
N LEU A 80 12.01 -10.69 -20.30
CA LEU A 80 12.07 -9.34 -19.73
C LEU A 80 10.68 -8.83 -19.31
N SER A 81 9.65 -9.14 -20.12
CA SER A 81 8.25 -8.82 -19.78
C SER A 81 7.79 -9.53 -18.52
N LYS A 82 8.16 -10.81 -18.33
CA LYS A 82 7.79 -11.59 -17.15
C LYS A 82 8.43 -11.03 -15.88
N ALA A 83 9.73 -10.72 -15.91
CA ALA A 83 10.40 -10.14 -14.75
C ALA A 83 9.79 -8.81 -14.34
N THR A 84 9.53 -7.93 -15.32
CA THR A 84 8.88 -6.63 -15.08
C THR A 84 7.47 -6.81 -14.50
N VAL A 85 6.62 -7.63 -15.11
CA VAL A 85 5.26 -7.86 -14.62
C VAL A 85 5.26 -8.47 -13.21
N LEU A 86 6.21 -9.36 -12.90
CA LEU A 86 6.36 -9.92 -11.56
C LEU A 86 6.73 -8.85 -10.53
N ILE A 87 7.71 -7.99 -10.79
CA ILE A 87 8.13 -6.91 -9.89
C ILE A 87 6.97 -5.94 -9.61
N TRP A 88 6.29 -5.49 -10.67
CA TRP A 88 5.14 -4.60 -10.55
C TRP A 88 3.95 -5.29 -9.85
N GLY A 89 3.74 -6.58 -10.13
CA GLY A 89 2.74 -7.42 -9.50
C GLY A 89 2.94 -7.58 -8.00
N PHE A 90 4.18 -7.83 -7.54
CA PHE A 90 4.50 -7.93 -6.11
C PHE A 90 4.30 -6.60 -5.39
N ARG A 91 4.61 -5.46 -6.02
CA ARG A 91 4.30 -4.13 -5.43
C ARG A 91 2.80 -3.91 -5.28
N LEU A 92 2.03 -4.24 -6.31
CA LEU A 92 0.57 -4.11 -6.26
C LEU A 92 -0.03 -5.05 -5.20
N ALA A 93 0.43 -6.30 -5.15
CA ALA A 93 -0.01 -7.27 -4.15
C ALA A 93 0.33 -6.82 -2.72
N SER A 94 1.54 -6.31 -2.50
CA SER A 94 1.97 -5.78 -1.20
C SER A 94 1.12 -4.59 -0.76
N TRP A 95 0.84 -3.66 -1.68
CA TRP A 95 -0.03 -2.53 -1.42
C TRP A 95 -1.47 -2.94 -1.09
N ILE A 96 -2.03 -3.93 -1.81
CA ILE A 96 -3.36 -4.48 -1.54
C ILE A 96 -3.42 -5.14 -0.16
N ILE A 97 -2.41 -5.94 0.19
CA ILE A 97 -2.30 -6.56 1.52
C ILE A 97 -2.22 -5.50 2.62
N LEU A 98 -1.39 -4.47 2.45
CA LEU A 98 -1.31 -3.33 3.37
C LEU A 98 -2.64 -2.61 3.53
N PHE A 99 -3.32 -2.33 2.41
CA PHE A 99 -4.63 -1.71 2.39
C PHE A 99 -5.66 -2.53 3.15
N LEU A 100 -5.74 -3.83 2.90
CA LEU A 100 -6.65 -4.75 3.59
C LEU A 100 -6.33 -4.84 5.08
N GLY A 101 -5.05 -4.83 5.44
CA GLY A 101 -4.58 -4.76 6.82
C GLY A 101 -5.06 -3.49 7.53
N LEU A 102 -4.79 -2.32 6.96
CA LEU A 102 -5.23 -1.02 7.49
C LEU A 102 -6.77 -0.93 7.57
N ALA A 103 -7.48 -1.30 6.51
CA ALA A 103 -8.94 -1.25 6.48
C ALA A 103 -9.57 -2.14 7.57
N THR A 104 -8.96 -3.30 7.83
CA THR A 104 -9.41 -4.21 8.89
C THR A 104 -9.05 -3.66 10.28
N LEU A 105 -7.93 -2.95 10.41
CA LEU A 105 -7.51 -2.31 11.66
C LEU A 105 -8.55 -1.32 12.21
N PHE A 106 -9.23 -0.61 11.31
CA PHE A 106 -10.26 0.37 11.66
C PHE A 106 -11.68 -0.21 11.80
N LYS A 107 -11.91 -1.49 11.47
CA LYS A 107 -13.25 -2.11 11.58
C LYS A 107 -13.85 -2.06 13.00
N PRO A 108 -13.12 -2.34 14.08
CA PRO A 108 -13.66 -2.23 15.44
C PRO A 108 -14.16 -0.81 15.75
N LEU A 109 -13.48 0.22 15.22
CA LEU A 109 -13.88 1.61 15.39
C LEU A 109 -15.23 1.90 14.71
N VAL A 110 -15.49 1.32 13.53
CA VAL A 110 -16.79 1.45 12.84
C VAL A 110 -17.93 0.88 13.67
N VAL A 111 -17.73 -0.31 14.26
CA VAL A 111 -18.76 -0.98 15.08
C VAL A 111 -19.09 -0.16 16.33
N LEU A 112 -18.10 0.54 16.91
CA LEU A 112 -18.34 1.44 18.04
C LEU A 112 -19.18 2.66 17.65
N VAL A 113 -18.93 3.22 16.46
CA VAL A 113 -19.62 4.41 15.95
C VAL A 113 -21.03 4.11 15.44
N GLU A 114 -21.33 2.85 15.10
CA GLU A 114 -22.65 2.41 14.62
C GLU A 114 -23.78 2.68 15.63
N LYS A 115 -23.46 2.86 16.91
CA LYS A 115 -24.43 3.34 17.93
C LYS A 115 -24.96 4.74 17.65
N ILE A 116 -24.34 5.51 16.76
CA ILE A 116 -24.79 6.83 16.36
C ILE A 116 -25.31 6.75 14.91
N PRO A 117 -26.64 6.75 14.70
CA PRO A 117 -27.28 6.41 13.41
C PRO A 117 -26.89 7.32 12.23
N LEU A 118 -26.37 8.52 12.49
CA LEU A 118 -25.89 9.44 11.44
C LEU A 118 -24.44 9.19 11.00
N LEU A 119 -23.60 8.63 11.87
CA LEU A 119 -22.15 8.51 11.63
C LEU A 119 -21.76 7.15 11.04
N GLY A 120 -22.54 6.09 11.26
CA GLY A 120 -22.19 4.74 10.80
C GLY A 120 -21.85 4.64 9.32
N ASN A 121 -22.72 5.16 8.43
CA ASN A 121 -22.54 5.09 6.98
C ASN A 121 -21.40 6.00 6.46
N PHE A 122 -21.19 7.14 7.11
CA PHE A 122 -20.14 8.10 6.73
C PHE A 122 -18.77 7.61 7.18
N VAL A 123 -18.67 7.09 8.39
CA VAL A 123 -17.42 6.63 8.99
C VAL A 123 -16.96 5.33 8.33
N GLY A 124 -17.88 4.41 8.00
CA GLY A 124 -17.55 3.19 7.24
C GLY A 124 -16.88 3.49 5.89
N ARG A 125 -17.49 4.36 5.06
CA ARG A 125 -16.91 4.75 3.75
C ARG A 125 -15.68 5.66 3.89
N GLY A 126 -15.67 6.54 4.89
CA GLY A 126 -14.53 7.43 5.14
C GLY A 126 -13.28 6.65 5.54
N ILE A 127 -13.44 5.62 6.37
CA ILE A 127 -12.34 4.77 6.82
C ILE A 127 -11.71 3.98 5.68
N THR A 128 -12.48 3.46 4.73
CA THR A 128 -11.90 2.73 3.60
C THR A 128 -11.09 3.66 2.69
N VAL A 129 -11.60 4.86 2.41
CA VAL A 129 -10.84 5.88 1.65
C VAL A 129 -9.60 6.33 2.42
N PHE A 130 -9.72 6.56 3.72
CA PHE A 130 -8.59 6.89 4.59
C PHE A 130 -7.52 5.79 4.57
N ALA A 131 -7.93 4.53 4.71
CA ALA A 131 -7.04 3.38 4.68
C ALA A 131 -6.33 3.26 3.32
N LEU A 132 -7.02 3.52 2.21
CA LEU A 132 -6.46 3.46 0.86
C LEU A 132 -5.42 4.55 0.62
N LEU A 133 -5.72 5.80 1.01
CA LEU A 133 -4.76 6.90 0.90
C LEU A 133 -3.55 6.69 1.82
N SER A 134 -3.80 6.20 3.04
CA SER A 134 -2.74 5.95 4.02
C SER A 134 -1.85 4.78 3.59
N SER A 135 -2.42 3.68 3.07
CA SER A 135 -1.63 2.55 2.57
C SER A 135 -0.79 2.92 1.34
N LEU A 136 -1.34 3.76 0.46
CA LEU A 136 -0.59 4.28 -0.69
C LEU A 136 0.60 5.13 -0.23
N SER A 137 0.36 6.06 0.69
CA SER A 137 1.42 6.89 1.28
C SER A 137 2.52 6.05 1.95
N LEU A 138 2.14 5.07 2.78
CA LEU A 138 3.10 4.18 3.44
C LEU A 138 3.94 3.39 2.43
N SER A 139 3.31 2.89 1.36
CA SER A 139 4.00 2.17 0.29
C SER A 139 5.05 3.06 -0.40
N LEU A 140 4.69 4.30 -0.75
CA LEU A 140 5.61 5.25 -1.37
C LEU A 140 6.80 5.60 -0.46
N ILE A 141 6.55 5.83 0.82
CA ILE A 141 7.59 6.13 1.80
C ILE A 141 8.56 4.96 1.95
N LEU A 142 8.06 3.71 1.98
CA LEU A 142 8.92 2.54 2.11
C LEU A 142 9.81 2.36 0.88
N VAL A 143 9.23 2.45 -0.32
CA VAL A 143 9.99 2.37 -1.58
C VAL A 143 11.03 3.49 -1.63
N SER A 144 10.64 4.72 -1.26
CA SER A 144 11.58 5.84 -1.17
C SER A 144 12.79 5.54 -0.28
N ALA A 145 12.58 4.95 0.90
CA ALA A 145 13.66 4.62 1.82
C ALA A 145 14.64 3.60 1.23
N VAL A 146 14.14 2.60 0.49
CA VAL A 146 14.98 1.58 -0.16
C VAL A 146 15.82 2.20 -1.29
N TRP A 147 15.21 2.98 -2.18
CA TRP A 147 15.90 3.62 -3.31
C TRP A 147 16.86 4.74 -2.89
N MET A 148 16.77 5.25 -1.67
CA MET A 148 17.66 6.31 -1.19
C MET A 148 19.13 5.88 -1.16
N VAL A 149 19.40 4.58 -1.03
CA VAL A 149 20.76 4.00 -1.02
C VAL A 149 21.35 3.89 -2.43
N ALA A 150 20.60 3.30 -3.37
CA ALA A 150 21.10 3.06 -4.72
C ALA A 150 21.01 4.30 -5.62
N ARG A 151 19.94 5.10 -5.48
CA ARG A 151 19.70 6.30 -6.30
C ARG A 151 18.99 7.39 -5.49
N PRO A 152 19.73 8.22 -4.72
CA PRO A 152 19.16 9.14 -3.72
C PRO A 152 18.14 10.14 -4.29
N VAL A 153 18.30 10.56 -5.54
CA VAL A 153 17.37 11.49 -6.21
C VAL A 153 15.97 10.86 -6.40
N TYR A 154 15.90 9.60 -6.84
CA TYR A 154 14.61 8.90 -7.00
C TYR A 154 13.93 8.69 -5.64
N GLY A 155 14.71 8.30 -4.63
CA GLY A 155 14.23 8.20 -3.25
C GLY A 155 13.61 9.52 -2.75
N ALA A 156 14.30 10.65 -2.93
CA ALA A 156 13.82 11.95 -2.46
C ALA A 156 12.51 12.39 -3.15
N VAL A 157 12.39 12.19 -4.47
CA VAL A 157 11.15 12.52 -5.20
C VAL A 157 9.97 11.66 -4.73
N LEU A 158 10.19 10.36 -4.56
CA LEU A 158 9.17 9.44 -4.05
C LEU A 158 8.74 9.78 -2.62
N LEU A 159 9.66 10.25 -1.77
CA LEU A 159 9.37 10.69 -0.42
C LEU A 159 8.40 11.87 -0.42
N LEU A 160 8.71 12.89 -1.23
CA LEU A 160 7.87 14.08 -1.36
C LEU A 160 6.47 13.70 -1.84
N LEU A 161 6.39 12.83 -2.84
CA LEU A 161 5.11 12.37 -3.39
C LEU A 161 4.31 11.54 -2.36
N GLY A 162 4.99 10.72 -1.56
CA GLY A 162 4.39 9.93 -0.49
C GLY A 162 3.81 10.77 0.65
N VAL A 163 4.35 11.96 0.91
CA VAL A 163 3.86 12.86 1.98
C VAL A 163 2.60 13.64 1.54
N VAL A 164 2.38 13.86 0.24
CA VAL A 164 1.24 14.64 -0.28
C VAL A 164 -0.12 14.10 0.17
N PRO A 165 -0.45 12.79 0.06
CA PRO A 165 -1.71 12.25 0.54
C PRO A 165 -1.95 12.49 2.04
N LEU A 166 -0.90 12.36 2.87
CA LEU A 166 -0.98 12.62 4.31
C LEU A 166 -1.29 14.09 4.60
N LEU A 167 -0.66 15.01 3.87
CA LEU A 167 -0.91 16.44 4.00
C LEU A 167 -2.34 16.81 3.58
N ILE A 168 -2.85 16.24 2.48
CA ILE A 168 -4.23 16.43 2.03
C ILE A 168 -5.21 15.98 3.13
N LEU A 169 -4.96 14.81 3.71
CA LEU A 169 -5.79 14.22 4.76
C LEU A 169 -5.78 15.07 6.04
N TYR A 170 -4.59 15.50 6.48
CA TYR A 170 -4.42 16.40 7.62
C TYR A 170 -5.14 17.75 7.42
N ARG A 171 -5.05 18.31 6.21
CA ARG A 171 -5.63 19.62 5.88
C ARG A 171 -7.14 19.56 5.70
N SER A 172 -7.68 18.44 5.22
CA SER A 172 -9.13 18.21 5.08
C SER A 172 -9.84 18.24 6.45
N GLY A 173 -9.26 17.61 7.48
CA GLY A 173 -9.81 17.62 8.84
C GLY A 173 -9.95 19.01 9.48
N LYS A 174 -9.07 19.96 9.14
CA LYS A 174 -9.15 21.35 9.63
C LYS A 174 -10.22 22.18 8.92
N ARG A 175 -10.42 21.96 7.61
CA ARG A 175 -11.35 22.76 6.80
C ARG A 175 -12.82 22.50 7.14
N GLY A 176 -13.17 21.29 7.58
CA GLY A 176 -14.52 20.98 8.05
C GLY A 176 -14.96 21.86 9.23
N ARG A 177 -14.06 22.12 10.18
CA ARG A 177 -14.33 22.96 11.36
C ARG A 177 -14.54 24.43 11.01
N LEU A 178 -13.79 24.96 10.04
CA LEU A 178 -13.89 26.35 9.60
C LEU A 178 -15.21 26.67 8.88
N LYS A 179 -15.71 25.74 8.07
CA LYS A 179 -16.99 25.94 7.35
C LYS A 179 -18.19 25.99 8.29
N HIS A 180 -18.16 25.24 9.39
CA HIS A 180 -19.22 25.31 10.41
C HIS A 180 -19.16 26.60 11.23
N ALA A 181 -17.96 27.09 11.56
CA ALA A 181 -17.80 28.36 12.29
C ALA A 181 -18.27 29.58 11.48
N LEU A 182 -17.95 29.63 10.19
CA LEU A 182 -18.37 30.74 9.31
C LEU A 182 -19.86 30.72 8.95
N LYS A 183 -20.54 29.58 9.07
CA LYS A 183 -22.00 29.49 8.85
C LYS A 183 -22.82 29.92 10.07
N GLN A 184 -22.18 30.07 11.23
CA GLN A 184 -22.80 30.51 12.48
C GLN A 184 -22.53 32.01 12.80
N THR A 185 -21.78 32.71 11.95
CA THR A 185 -21.59 34.18 12.01
C THR A 185 -22.44 34.82 10.92
#